data_AF-A0A6V7KS83-F1
#
_entry.id   AF-A0A6V7KS83-F1
#
_cell.length_a   1.000
_cell.length_b   1.000
_cell.length_c   1.000
_cell.angle_alpha   90.00
_cell.angle_beta   90.00
_cell.angle_gamma   90.00
#
_symmetry.space_group_name_H-M   'P 1'
#
loop_
_entity.id
_entity.type
_entity.pdbx_description
1 polymer ?
#
loop_
_entity_poly.entity_id
_entity_poly.type
_entity_poly.pdbx_seq_one_letter_code
_entity_poly.pdbx_strand_id
1 'polypeptide(L)' 'LNTLADVQQDCTIFNGVTYLGAAAINAPKSEPEIQRNMAILSAEQTLNLEIKVSVSVPSCSQGSVV' A
#
# COMPACT_ATOMS: atom_id res chain seq x y z
N LEU A 1 15.45 -7.80 24.61
CA LEU A 1 14.48 -7.95 23.50
C LEU A 1 13.35 -6.97 23.76
N ASN A 2 13.38 -5.79 23.15
CA ASN A 2 12.29 -4.83 23.24
C ASN A 2 11.13 -5.41 22.44
N THR A 3 10.19 -6.00 23.15
CA THR A 3 8.83 -6.19 22.67
C THR A 3 8.34 -4.82 22.21
N LEU A 4 8.16 -4.66 20.90
CA LEU A 4 7.41 -3.57 20.29
C LEU A 4 6.08 -3.50 21.03
N ALA A 5 6.06 -2.66 22.05
CA ALA A 5 4.91 -2.47 22.90
C ALA A 5 3.81 -1.99 21.98
N ASP A 6 2.89 -2.89 21.70
CA ASP A 6 1.47 -2.60 21.81
C ASP A 6 1.11 -1.25 21.18
N VAL A 7 1.39 -1.13 19.89
CA VAL A 7 0.59 -0.26 19.05
C VAL A 7 -0.74 -1.03 18.86
N GLN A 8 -1.53 -1.16 19.94
CA GLN A 8 -2.99 -1.28 19.86
C GLN A 8 -3.54 0.05 19.33
N GLN A 9 -3.00 0.53 18.21
CA GLN A 9 -3.73 1.48 17.41
C GLN A 9 -4.75 0.66 16.66
N ASP A 10 -6.02 1.01 16.86
CA ASP A 10 -7.13 0.46 16.12
C ASP A 10 -6.80 0.63 14.63
N CYS A 11 -6.42 -0.45 13.94
CA CYS A 11 -6.04 -0.43 12.55
C CYS A 11 -7.10 -1.17 11.74
N THR A 12 -7.54 -0.56 10.64
CA THR A 12 -8.34 -1.28 9.65
C THR A 12 -7.39 -2.11 8.79
N ILE A 13 -7.53 -3.43 8.85
CA ILE A 13 -6.68 -4.35 8.09
C ILE A 13 -7.44 -4.83 6.85
N PHE A 14 -6.87 -4.56 5.68
CA PHE A 14 -7.31 -5.12 4.40
C PHE A 14 -6.45 -6.34 4.08
N ASN A 15 -7.03 -7.53 4.16
CA ASN A 15 -6.34 -8.78 3.88
C ASN A 15 -6.54 -9.22 2.43
N GLY A 16 -5.52 -9.83 1.83
CA GLY A 16 -5.59 -10.41 0.49
C GLY A 16 -5.62 -9.38 -0.64
N VAL A 17 -5.09 -8.19 -0.40
CA VAL A 17 -4.95 -7.17 -1.47
C VAL A 17 -3.78 -7.52 -2.37
N THR A 18 -3.93 -7.24 -3.67
CA THR A 18 -2.89 -7.50 -4.66
C THR A 18 -1.94 -6.31 -4.74
N TYR A 19 -0.65 -6.54 -4.49
CA TYR A 19 0.39 -5.56 -4.67
C TYR A 19 0.87 -5.55 -6.12
N LEU A 20 0.64 -4.45 -6.85
CA LEU A 20 1.02 -4.28 -8.26
C LEU A 20 2.48 -3.81 -8.46
N GLY A 21 3.13 -3.31 -7.41
CA GLY A 21 4.46 -2.70 -7.47
C GLY A 21 4.47 -1.24 -7.01
N ALA A 22 5.53 -0.51 -7.38
CA ALA A 22 5.71 0.90 -7.08
C ALA A 22 6.28 1.63 -8.30
N ALA A 23 5.81 2.85 -8.54
CA ALA A 23 6.29 3.70 -9.62
C ALA A 23 6.50 5.14 -9.10
N ALA A 24 7.49 5.83 -9.66
CA ALA A 24 7.66 7.26 -9.41
C ALA A 24 6.51 8.04 -10.05
N ILE A 25 5.95 9.01 -9.33
CA ILE A 25 4.85 9.84 -9.81
C ILE A 25 5.33 11.28 -9.90
N ASN A 26 5.14 11.91 -11.06
CA ASN A 26 5.51 13.30 -11.29
C ASN A 26 4.44 14.28 -10.75
N ALA A 27 3.16 13.91 -10.81
CA ALA A 27 2.03 14.72 -10.32
C ALA A 27 1.16 13.92 -9.32
N PRO A 28 1.48 13.95 -8.00
CA PRO A 28 0.88 13.05 -7.00
C PRO A 28 -0.62 13.28 -6.76
N LYS A 29 -1.18 14.40 -7.23
CA LYS A 29 -2.61 14.74 -7.12
C LYS A 29 -3.38 14.57 -8.43
N SER A 30 -2.70 14.17 -9.51
CA SER A 30 -3.31 14.02 -10.82
C SER A 30 -3.93 12.63 -10.95
N GLU A 31 -5.26 12.56 -10.85
CA GLU A 31 -6.02 11.33 -11.09
C GLU A 31 -5.65 10.62 -12.40
N PRO A 32 -5.51 11.30 -13.57
CA PRO A 32 -5.17 10.60 -14.80
C PRO A 32 -3.76 9.98 -14.76
N GLU A 33 -2.80 10.60 -14.06
CA GLU A 33 -1.46 10.03 -13.88
C GLU A 33 -1.49 8.80 -12.96
N ILE A 34 -2.27 8.86 -11.88
CA ILE A 34 -2.45 7.72 -10.96
C ILE A 34 -3.07 6.53 -11.71
N GLN A 35 -4.13 6.77 -12.49
CA GLN A 35 -4.81 5.74 -13.27
C GLN A 35 -3.88 5.12 -14.34
N ARG A 36 -3.11 5.96 -15.04
CA ARG A 36 -2.11 5.50 -16.02
C ARG A 36 -1.09 4.57 -15.35
N ASN A 37 -0.51 4.97 -14.23
CA ASN A 37 0.48 4.17 -13.52
C ASN A 37 -0.10 2.85 -13.03
N MET A 38 -1.34 2.86 -12.51
CA MET A 38 -2.03 1.64 -12.11
C MET A 38 -2.23 0.69 -13.29
N ALA A 39 -2.65 1.20 -14.45
CA ALA A 39 -2.82 0.39 -15.65
C ALA A 39 -1.51 -0.25 -16.12
N ILE A 40 -0.41 0.52 -16.15
CA ILE A 40 0.92 0.01 -16.51
C ILE A 40 1.35 -1.09 -15.54
N LEU A 41 1.32 -0.82 -14.23
CA LEU A 41 1.73 -1.79 -13.21
C LEU A 41 0.87 -3.07 -13.26
N SER A 42 -0.43 -2.94 -13.53
CA SER A 42 -1.32 -4.10 -13.69
C SER A 42 -1.02 -4.92 -14.96
N ALA A 43 -0.58 -4.28 -16.04
CA ALA A 43 -0.25 -4.95 -17.31
C ALA A 43 1.15 -5.59 -17.30
N GLU A 44 2.10 -4.98 -16.59
CA GLU A 44 3.44 -5.53 -16.36
C GLU A 44 3.43 -6.67 -15.35
N GLN A 45 2.40 -6.77 -14.52
CA GLN A 45 2.24 -7.87 -13.59
C GLN A 45 1.98 -9.17 -14.35
N THR A 46 3.02 -10.01 -14.42
CA THR A 46 2.93 -11.34 -15.03
C THR A 46 1.75 -12.11 -14.41
N LEU A 47 0.86 -12.65 -15.24
CA LEU A 47 -0.43 -13.28 -14.88
C LEU A 47 -0.39 -14.41 -13.82
N ASN A 48 0.78 -14.81 -13.32
CA ASN A 48 0.96 -15.86 -12.31
C ASN A 48 1.75 -15.39 -11.07
N LEU A 49 2.06 -14.10 -10.93
CA LEU A 49 2.85 -13.56 -9.83
C LEU A 49 2.04 -12.56 -9.00
N GLU A 50 0.81 -12.94 -8.63
CA GLU A 50 -0.04 -12.11 -7.79
C GLU A 50 0.50 -12.10 -6.35
N ILE A 51 1.10 -10.97 -5.93
CA ILE A 51 1.62 -10.82 -4.58
C ILE A 51 0.48 -10.38 -3.67
N LYS A 52 -0.06 -11.33 -2.91
CA LYS A 52 -1.05 -11.06 -1.88
C LYS A 52 -0.38 -10.50 -0.62
N VAL A 53 -0.87 -9.36 -0.16
CA VAL A 53 -0.40 -8.70 1.06
C VAL A 53 -1.57 -8.29 1.95
N SER A 54 -1.25 -7.98 3.21
CA SER A 54 -2.17 -7.33 4.13
C SER A 54 -1.76 -5.86 4.28
N VAL A 55 -2.72 -4.95 4.16
CA VAL A 55 -2.50 -3.52 4.35
C VAL A 55 -3.22 -3.09 5.61
N SER A 56 -2.46 -2.62 6.61
CA SER A 56 -3.00 -2.04 7.85
C SER A 56 -3.02 -0.52 7.75
N VAL A 57 -4.21 0.07 7.86
CA VAL A 57 -4.41 1.52 7.90
C VAL A 57 -4.74 1.91 9.34
N PRO A 58 -3.89 2.69 10.03
CA PRO A 58 -4.19 3.14 11.39
C PRO A 58 -5.38 4.10 11.39
N SER A 59 -6.26 3.97 12.38
CA SER A 59 -7.45 4.83 12.59
C SER A 59 -7.10 6.28 12.95
N CYS A 60 -5.86 6.54 13.34
CA CYS A 60 -5.37 7.85 13.72
C CYS A 60 -4.35 8.33 12.68
N SER A 61 -4.47 9.58 12.23
CA SER A 61 -3.46 10.25 11.37
C SER A 61 -2.14 10.56 12.11
N GLN A 62 -1.92 9.94 13.29
CA GLN A 62 -0.71 10.05 14.08
C GLN A 62 0.38 9.23 13.40
N GLY A 63 0.90 9.75 12.28
CA GLY A 63 2.10 9.22 11.66
C GLY A 63 3.25 9.33 12.65
N SER A 64 3.60 8.22 13.29
CA SER A 64 4.82 8.15 14.09
C SER A 64 5.97 7.82 13.15
N VAL A 65 6.88 8.77 12.98
CA VAL A 65 8.19 8.51 12.40
C VAL A 65 9.11 8.20 13.59
N VAL A 66 9.41 6.92 13.80
CA VAL A 66 10.43 6.47 14.76
C VAL A 66 11.74 6.18 14.04
#